data_AF-A0A971T7H0-F1
#
_entry.id   AF-A0A971T7H0-F1
#
_cell.length_a   1.000
_cell.length_b   1.000
_cell.length_c   1.000
_cell.angle_alpha   90.00
_cell.angle_beta   90.00
_cell.angle_gamma   90.00
#
_symmetry.space_group_name_H-M   'P 1'
#
loop_
_entity.id
_entity.type
_entity.pdbx_description
1 polymer ?
#
loop_
_entity_poly.entity_id
_entity_poly.type
_entity_poly.pdbx_seq_one_letter_code
_entity_poly.pdbx_strand_id
1 'polypeptide(L)'
;MKRHLAYLAAVPALAVISCGRTGEAPPGPNGGRTRVACVGDSITYGLGLWNRGRDCYPARLGGMLGGGYEVRNFGVSGATLRENGALPYRGTRAFVQATRWNPQIVVIMLGTNDAAEW
;
A
#
# COMPACT_ATOMS: atom_id res chain seq x y z
N MET A 1 -8.92 3.05 -72.28
CA MET A 1 -9.63 2.01 -71.51
C MET A 1 -9.04 1.93 -70.11
N LYS A 2 -9.91 1.94 -69.10
CA LYS A 2 -9.75 1.60 -67.66
C LYS A 2 -8.80 2.46 -66.81
N ARG A 3 -9.42 3.44 -66.15
CA ARG A 3 -8.99 4.10 -64.91
C ARG A 3 -9.06 3.07 -63.78
N HIS A 4 -7.97 2.84 -63.05
CA HIS A 4 -7.99 2.01 -61.84
C HIS A 4 -8.28 2.91 -60.63
N LEU A 5 -9.51 2.77 -60.14
CA LEU A 5 -10.03 3.36 -58.92
C LEU A 5 -9.48 2.55 -57.74
N ALA A 6 -8.54 3.10 -56.96
CA ALA A 6 -8.10 2.49 -55.72
C ALA A 6 -9.06 2.86 -54.59
N TYR A 7 -9.67 1.84 -53.97
CA TYR A 7 -10.61 1.94 -52.87
C TYR A 7 -9.96 2.58 -51.63
N LEU A 8 -10.59 3.63 -51.10
CA LEU A 8 -10.38 4.04 -49.70
C LEU A 8 -10.93 2.95 -48.78
N ALA A 9 -10.05 2.22 -48.10
CA ALA A 9 -10.42 1.47 -46.91
C ALA A 9 -10.30 2.39 -45.70
N ALA A 10 -11.40 3.01 -45.29
CA ALA A 10 -11.49 3.65 -43.99
C ALA A 10 -11.51 2.56 -42.92
N VAL A 11 -10.40 2.40 -42.18
CA VAL A 11 -10.40 1.63 -40.94
C VAL A 11 -11.06 2.51 -39.88
N PRO A 12 -12.24 2.18 -39.35
CA PRO A 12 -12.72 2.90 -38.18
C PRO A 12 -11.78 2.54 -37.05
N ALA A 13 -11.02 3.53 -36.58
CA ALA A 13 -10.30 3.42 -35.32
C ALA A 13 -11.37 3.19 -34.24
N LEU A 14 -11.54 1.93 -33.86
CA LEU A 14 -12.30 1.53 -32.69
C LEU A 14 -11.62 2.27 -31.53
N ALA A 15 -12.26 3.32 -31.04
CA ALA A 15 -11.92 3.87 -29.75
C ALA A 15 -12.10 2.73 -28.76
N VAL A 16 -10.99 2.14 -28.34
CA VAL A 16 -10.96 1.25 -27.18
C VAL A 16 -11.32 2.15 -26.00
N ILE A 17 -12.61 2.25 -25.71
CA ILE A 17 -13.09 2.70 -24.41
C ILE A 17 -12.63 1.59 -23.47
N SER A 18 -11.43 1.75 -22.90
CA SER A 18 -10.95 0.95 -21.80
C SER A 18 -11.81 1.29 -20.57
N CYS A 19 -13.05 0.80 -20.56
CA CYS A 19 -13.84 0.71 -19.36
C CYS A 19 -13.37 -0.55 -18.63
N GLY A 20 -12.26 -0.39 -17.94
CA GLY A 20 -11.56 -1.46 -17.25
C GLY A 20 -10.38 -0.88 -16.47
N ARG A 21 -10.66 -0.01 -15.50
CA ARG A 21 -9.67 0.35 -14.46
C ARG A 21 -9.42 -0.88 -13.59
N THR A 22 -8.58 -1.79 -14.05
CA THR A 22 -7.99 -2.83 -13.21
C THR A 22 -6.56 -2.41 -12.89
N GLY A 23 -6.39 -1.64 -11.81
CA GLY A 23 -5.06 -1.30 -11.28
C GLY A 23 -4.86 0.11 -10.72
N GLU A 24 -5.81 1.03 -10.89
CA GLU A 24 -5.69 2.36 -10.29
C GLU A 24 -6.15 2.37 -8.82
N ALA A 25 -5.36 3.03 -7.98
CA ALA A 25 -5.65 3.23 -6.58
C ALA A 25 -6.99 3.98 -6.39
N PRO A 26 -7.84 3.60 -5.42
CA PRO A 26 -9.02 4.41 -5.10
C PRO A 26 -8.53 5.80 -4.64
N PRO A 27 -9.09 6.91 -5.15
CA PRO A 27 -8.54 8.23 -4.91
C PRO A 27 -8.40 8.52 -3.42
N GLY A 28 -7.22 8.99 -3.02
CA GLY A 28 -7.00 9.50 -1.67
C GLY A 28 -7.77 10.80 -1.44
N PRO A 29 -7.78 11.31 -0.20
CA PRO A 29 -8.50 12.53 0.16
C PRO A 29 -8.11 13.69 -0.75
N ASN A 30 -9.13 14.42 -1.22
CA ASN A 30 -8.99 15.55 -2.15
C ASN A 30 -8.29 15.18 -3.48
N GLY A 31 -8.39 13.93 -3.93
CA GLY A 31 -7.72 13.45 -5.14
C GLY A 31 -6.23 13.19 -4.98
N GLY A 32 -5.72 13.19 -3.73
CA GLY A 32 -4.34 12.84 -3.41
C GLY A 32 -4.05 11.34 -3.51
N ARG A 33 -2.81 10.95 -3.16
CA ARG A 33 -2.40 9.54 -3.11
C ARG A 33 -3.19 8.79 -2.03
N THR A 34 -3.55 7.54 -2.31
CA THR A 34 -4.18 6.63 -1.35
C THR A 34 -3.18 6.29 -0.25
N ARG A 35 -3.52 6.60 1.00
CA ARG A 35 -2.66 6.36 2.15
C ARG A 35 -2.83 4.95 2.67
N VAL A 36 -1.72 4.22 2.75
CA VAL A 36 -1.63 2.86 3.29
C VAL A 36 -0.78 2.88 4.55
N ALA A 37 -1.38 2.58 5.70
CA ALA A 37 -0.65 2.45 6.96
C ALA A 37 -0.27 0.99 7.18
N CYS A 38 1.03 0.70 7.23
CA CYS A 38 1.52 -0.58 7.68
C CYS A 38 1.73 -0.52 9.20
N VAL A 39 0.85 -1.20 9.93
CA VAL A 39 0.83 -1.31 11.40
C VAL A 39 1.35 -2.69 11.78
N GLY A 40 2.31 -2.77 12.69
CA GLY A 40 2.84 -4.07 13.09
C GLY A 40 3.98 -4.03 14.08
N ASP A 41 4.65 -5.16 14.22
CA ASP A 41 5.74 -5.35 15.16
C ASP A 41 7.13 -5.08 14.54
N SER A 42 8.16 -5.78 15.01
CA SER A 42 9.54 -5.73 14.50
C SER A 42 9.65 -6.06 13.02
N ILE A 43 8.79 -6.93 12.50
CA ILE A 43 8.81 -7.31 11.08
C ILE A 43 8.34 -6.13 10.22
N THR A 44 7.30 -5.42 10.67
CA THR A 44 6.87 -4.16 10.04
C THR A 44 7.91 -3.07 10.21
N TYR A 45 8.49 -2.90 11.41
CA TYR A 45 9.54 -1.92 11.68
C TYR A 45 10.77 -2.11 10.77
N GLY A 46 11.06 -3.35 10.38
CA GLY A 46 12.26 -3.72 9.61
C GLY A 46 13.47 -3.97 10.49
N LEU A 47 13.26 -4.53 11.69
CA LEU A 47 14.34 -4.86 12.62
C LEU A 47 15.32 -5.85 11.97
N GLY A 48 16.63 -5.59 12.09
CA GLY A 48 17.68 -6.42 11.49
C GLY A 48 18.02 -6.09 10.03
N LEU A 49 17.28 -5.21 9.37
CA LEU A 49 17.61 -4.75 8.02
C LEU A 49 18.61 -3.58 8.05
N TRP A 50 19.67 -3.67 7.25
CA TRP A 50 20.67 -2.61 7.12
C TRP A 50 20.07 -1.28 6.62
N ASN A 51 19.25 -1.34 5.57
CA ASN A 51 18.55 -0.18 5.04
C ASN A 51 17.03 -0.39 5.12
N ARG A 52 16.47 -0.18 6.32
CA ARG A 52 15.01 -0.28 6.51
C ARG A 52 14.21 0.64 5.59
N GLY A 53 14.74 1.81 5.22
CA GLY A 53 14.02 2.77 4.35
C GLY A 53 13.77 2.25 2.94
N ARG A 54 14.54 1.24 2.50
CA ARG A 54 14.41 0.61 1.19
C ARG A 54 13.93 -0.83 1.26
N ASP A 55 14.41 -1.57 2.26
CA ASP A 55 14.34 -3.03 2.25
C ASP A 55 13.22 -3.59 3.15
N CYS A 56 12.62 -2.79 4.05
CA CYS A 56 11.46 -3.23 4.82
C CYS A 56 10.24 -3.46 3.91
N TYR A 57 9.34 -4.38 4.29
CA TYR A 57 8.21 -4.68 3.43
C TYR A 57 7.29 -3.47 3.17
N PRO A 58 7.08 -2.51 4.10
CA PRO A 58 6.31 -1.30 3.78
C PRO A 58 6.95 -0.46 2.66
N ALA A 59 8.29 -0.36 2.64
CA ALA A 59 9.00 0.36 1.59
C ALA A 59 8.89 -0.38 0.24
N ARG A 60 9.06 -1.70 0.24
CA ARG A 60 8.87 -2.54 -0.96
C ARG A 60 7.44 -2.48 -1.49
N LEU A 61 6.44 -2.54 -0.59
CA LEU A 61 5.03 -2.41 -0.92
C LEU A 61 4.73 -1.07 -1.59
N GLY A 62 5.28 0.04 -1.08
CA GLY A 62 5.15 1.35 -1.71
C GLY A 62 5.70 1.39 -3.14
N GLY A 63 6.85 0.75 -3.36
CA GLY A 63 7.43 0.61 -4.71
C GLY A 63 6.54 -0.20 -5.66
N MET A 64 5.95 -1.30 -5.19
CA MET A 64 5.08 -2.18 -5.99
C MET A 64 3.74 -1.52 -6.32
N LEU A 65 3.15 -0.78 -5.38
CA LEU A 65 1.88 -0.07 -5.56
C LEU A 65 2.01 1.20 -6.42
N GLY A 66 3.19 1.82 -6.42
CA GLY A 66 3.52 2.92 -7.33
C GLY A 66 2.93 4.29 -6.97
N GLY A 67 2.83 5.14 -7.99
CA GLY A 67 2.53 6.58 -7.85
C GLY A 67 1.18 6.90 -7.20
N GLY A 68 0.19 6.02 -7.30
CA GLY A 68 -1.14 6.23 -6.73
C GLY A 68 -1.21 6.12 -5.20
N TYR A 69 -0.16 5.56 -4.57
CA TYR A 69 -0.18 5.23 -3.15
C TYR A 69 0.93 5.93 -2.37
N GLU A 70 0.64 6.27 -1.12
CA GLU A 70 1.62 6.64 -0.11
C GLU A 70 1.59 5.58 0.99
N VAL A 71 2.67 4.82 1.14
CA VAL A 71 2.78 3.77 2.15
C VAL A 71 3.66 4.27 3.29
N ARG A 72 3.15 4.21 4.53
CA ARG A 72 3.93 4.58 5.73
C ARG A 72 4.04 3.42 6.70
N ASN A 73 5.22 3.31 7.28
CA ASN A 73 5.58 2.30 8.26
C ASN A 73 5.31 2.82 9.68
N PHE A 74 4.43 2.15 10.41
CA PHE A 74 4.11 2.39 11.82
C PHE A 74 4.51 1.20 12.70
N GLY A 75 5.49 0.40 12.28
CA GLY A 75 5.96 -0.76 13.04
C GLY A 75 6.60 -0.39 14.37
N VAL A 76 6.34 -1.18 15.41
CA VAL A 76 6.95 -1.05 16.74
C VAL A 76 7.48 -2.41 17.19
N SER A 77 8.80 -2.55 17.25
CA SER A 77 9.44 -3.80 17.68
C SER A 77 8.92 -4.29 19.03
N GLY A 78 8.58 -5.58 19.11
CA GLY A 78 8.04 -6.22 20.32
C GLY A 78 6.55 -5.96 20.59
N ALA A 79 5.86 -5.18 19.76
CA ALA A 79 4.45 -4.90 19.99
C ALA A 79 3.55 -6.13 19.83
N THR A 80 2.52 -6.22 20.67
CA THR A 80 1.50 -7.27 20.69
C THR A 80 0.17 -6.74 20.19
N LEU A 81 -0.66 -7.63 19.63
CA LEU A 81 -2.05 -7.34 19.32
C LEU A 81 -2.92 -7.29 20.59
N ARG A 82 -2.64 -8.18 21.54
CA ARG A 82 -3.33 -8.30 22.83
C ARG A 82 -3.11 -7.07 23.71
N GLU A 83 -4.20 -6.62 24.34
CA GLU A 83 -4.20 -5.52 25.32
C GLU A 83 -3.46 -5.87 26.62
N ASN A 84 -3.36 -7.17 26.94
CA ASN A 84 -2.65 -7.68 28.11
C ASN A 84 -1.32 -8.36 27.75
N GLY A 85 -0.78 -8.07 26.57
CA GLY A 85 0.59 -8.47 26.21
C GLY A 85 1.63 -7.54 26.84
N ALA A 86 2.91 -7.90 26.70
CA ALA A 86 4.01 -7.12 27.25
C ALA A 86 4.12 -5.69 26.68
N LEU A 87 3.73 -5.49 25.41
CA LEU A 87 3.69 -4.18 24.76
C LEU A 87 2.47 -4.04 23.83
N PRO A 88 1.29 -3.73 24.36
CA PRO A 88 0.07 -3.59 23.55
C PRO A 88 0.23 -2.49 22.50
N TYR A 89 0.06 -2.84 21.22
CA TYR A 89 0.30 -1.90 20.12
C TYR A 89 -0.56 -0.63 20.25
N ARG A 90 -1.80 -0.74 20.74
CA ARG A 90 -2.70 0.41 20.95
C ARG A 90 -2.18 1.44 21.95
N GLY A 91 -1.35 1.03 22.90
CA GLY A 91 -0.69 1.93 23.85
C GLY A 91 0.50 2.70 23.27
N THR A 92 0.91 2.40 22.03
CA THR A 92 2.10 3.00 21.43
C THR A 92 1.83 4.37 20.80
N ARG A 93 2.88 5.20 20.70
CA ARG A 93 2.82 6.45 19.92
C ARG A 93 2.54 6.18 18.44
N ALA A 94 2.96 5.03 17.91
CA ALA A 94 2.74 4.65 16.52
C ALA A 94 1.25 4.42 16.23
N PHE A 95 0.48 3.84 17.16
CA PHE A 95 -0.97 3.74 17.04
C PHE A 95 -1.62 5.12 16.88
N VAL A 96 -1.29 6.07 17.76
CA VAL A 96 -1.81 7.45 17.68
C VAL A 96 -1.42 8.13 16.36
N GLN A 97 -0.18 7.97 15.92
CA GLN A 97 0.29 8.55 14.66
C GLN A 97 -0.40 7.92 13.44
N ALA A 98 -0.57 6.60 13.41
CA ALA A 98 -1.27 5.88 12.35
C ALA A 98 -2.74 6.35 12.26
N THR A 99 -3.43 6.47 13.39
CA THR A 99 -4.82 6.97 13.44
C THR A 99 -4.91 8.42 12.96
N ARG A 100 -4.04 9.32 13.47
CA ARG A 100 -4.03 10.74 13.07
C ARG A 100 -3.68 10.95 11.61
N TRP A 101 -2.89 10.05 11.02
CA TRP A 101 -2.55 10.09 9.61
C TRP A 101 -3.73 9.74 8.68
N ASN A 102 -4.85 9.25 9.25
CA ASN A 102 -6.12 9.01 8.57
C ASN A 102 -5.95 8.18 7.27
N PRO A 103 -5.35 6.98 7.33
CA PRO A 103 -5.13 6.14 6.16
C PRO A 103 -6.45 5.62 5.57
N GLN A 104 -6.46 5.32 4.28
CA GLN A 104 -7.60 4.68 3.61
C GLN A 104 -7.49 3.15 3.69
N ILE A 105 -6.26 2.64 3.76
CA ILE A 105 -5.96 1.21 3.85
C ILE A 105 -5.04 1.01 5.05
N VAL A 106 -5.34 0.00 5.87
CA VAL A 106 -4.48 -0.40 6.99
C VAL A 106 -4.07 -1.85 6.77
N VAL A 107 -2.76 -2.09 6.70
CA VAL A 107 -2.15 -3.43 6.69
C VAL A 107 -1.71 -3.73 8.11
N ILE A 108 -2.33 -4.71 8.75
CA ILE A 108 -2.01 -5.11 10.13
C ILE A 108 -1.18 -6.40 10.09
N MET A 109 0.00 -6.36 10.70
CA MET A 109 0.87 -7.52 10.86
C MET A 109 1.42 -7.54 12.30
N LEU A 110 0.58 -8.05 13.19
CA LEU A 110 0.84 -8.28 14.61
C LEU A 110 0.50 -9.74 14.94
N GLY A 111 1.04 -10.27 16.02
CA GLY A 111 0.73 -11.62 16.49
C GLY A 111 1.96 -12.47 16.80
N THR A 112 3.13 -12.15 16.23
CA THR A 112 4.36 -12.93 16.50
C THR A 112 4.76 -12.86 17.97
N ASN A 113 4.63 -11.67 18.60
CA ASN A 113 4.91 -11.50 20.02
C ASN A 113 3.77 -12.01 20.93
N ASP A 114 2.55 -12.14 20.41
CA ASP A 114 1.39 -12.62 21.15
C ASP A 114 1.42 -14.14 21.41
N ALA A 115 2.08 -14.88 20.52
CA ALA A 115 2.26 -16.33 20.62
C ALA A 115 3.25 -16.75 21.71
N ALA A 116 3.86 -15.77 22.37
CA ALA A 116 4.92 -16.02 23.30
C ALA A 116 4.42 -15.85 24.74
N GLU A 117 4.85 -16.76 25.63
CA GLU A 117 4.30 -16.92 26.98
C GLU A 117 5.01 -16.06 28.05
N TRP A 118 5.59 -14.91 27.67
CA TRP A 118 6.38 -14.11 28.61
C TRP A 118 5.54 -13.46 29.71
#